data_AF-A0A7Z7N6F3-F1
#
_entry.id   AF-A0A7Z7N6F3-F1
#
_cell.length_a   1.000
_cell.length_b   1.000
_cell.length_c   1.000
_cell.angle_alpha   90.00
_cell.angle_beta   90.00
_cell.angle_gamma   90.00
#
_symmetry.space_group_name_H-M   'P 1'
#
loop_
_entity.id
_entity.type
_entity.pdbx_description
1 polymer ?
#
loop_
_entity_poly.entity_id
_entity_poly.type
_entity_poly.pdbx_seq_one_letter_code
_entity_poly.pdbx_strand_id
1 'polypeptide(L)'
;MKRIIAFALVALVLTGCSSPEKQVQQAQEFIHSESGLAAAQRNAAVDCNPANCDAAWALTKRYIQEHSDTPVTRADAVAIDTEVPSGSGKAAFSATRVAKGAGATLTLFAQCRGMYKPDNEKGSDYNECAEKILKTQNGYVAFLNAHVPGQ
;
A
#
# COMPACT_ATOMS: atom_id res chain seq x y z
N MET A 1 66.90 -12.58 -25.05
CA MET A 1 66.42 -11.48 -24.18
C MET A 1 64.93 -11.32 -24.37
N LYS A 2 64.15 -11.48 -23.29
CA LYS A 2 62.69 -11.66 -23.28
C LYS A 2 62.01 -10.28 -23.23
N ARG A 3 61.18 -9.92 -24.20
CA ARG A 3 60.45 -8.63 -24.24
C ARG A 3 59.17 -8.75 -23.40
N ILE A 4 59.10 -7.99 -22.31
CA ILE A 4 57.91 -7.94 -21.45
C ILE A 4 56.99 -6.85 -22.01
N ILE A 5 55.81 -7.25 -22.47
CA ILE A 5 54.73 -6.37 -22.91
C ILE A 5 53.98 -5.95 -21.64
N ALA A 6 53.99 -4.65 -21.31
CA ALA A 6 53.23 -4.10 -20.21
C ALA A 6 51.81 -3.74 -20.69
N PHE A 7 50.82 -4.53 -20.27
CA PHE A 7 49.41 -4.19 -20.40
C PHE A 7 49.00 -3.28 -19.24
N ALA A 8 48.68 -2.02 -19.53
CA ALA A 8 48.12 -1.08 -18.56
C ALA A 8 46.62 -1.38 -18.37
N LEU A 9 46.29 -2.04 -17.26
CA LEU A 9 44.92 -2.21 -16.77
C LEU A 9 44.50 -0.94 -16.02
N VAL A 10 43.74 -0.07 -16.68
CA VAL A 10 43.07 1.08 -16.04
C VAL A 10 41.81 0.55 -15.36
N ALA A 11 41.86 0.37 -14.04
CA ALA A 11 40.70 0.07 -13.21
C ALA A 11 39.95 1.38 -12.90
N LEU A 12 38.89 1.66 -13.65
CA LEU A 12 37.93 2.72 -13.37
C LEU A 12 37.06 2.29 -12.17
N VAL A 13 37.45 2.70 -10.97
CA VAL A 13 36.64 2.52 -9.75
C VAL A 13 35.52 3.56 -9.78
N LEU A 14 34.34 3.18 -10.27
CA LEU A 14 33.13 3.99 -10.15
C LEU A 14 32.63 3.94 -8.70
N THR A 15 33.20 4.78 -7.83
CA THR A 15 32.58 5.09 -6.54
C THR A 15 31.31 5.88 -6.84
N GLY A 16 30.17 5.19 -6.89
CA GLY A 16 28.86 5.82 -7.00
C GLY A 16 28.58 6.67 -5.76
N CYS A 17 28.94 7.95 -5.81
CA CYS A 17 28.65 8.89 -4.74
C CYS A 17 27.13 9.15 -4.69
N SER A 18 26.43 8.49 -3.76
CA SER A 18 25.17 9.03 -3.26
C SER A 18 25.49 10.33 -2.51
N SER A 19 25.36 11.47 -3.20
CA SER A 19 25.63 12.77 -2.58
C SER A 19 24.77 12.94 -1.31
N PRO A 20 25.25 13.65 -0.29
CA PRO A 20 24.48 13.92 0.92
C PRO A 20 23.09 14.49 0.63
N GLU A 21 22.98 15.33 -0.39
CA GLU A 21 21.72 15.92 -0.86
C GLU A 21 20.69 14.86 -1.29
N LYS A 22 21.12 13.82 -2.03
CA LYS A 22 20.24 12.71 -2.43
C LYS A 22 19.75 11.91 -1.23
N GLN A 23 20.59 11.74 -0.22
CA GLN A 23 20.20 11.03 1.01
C GLN A 23 19.18 11.83 1.81
N VAL A 24 19.36 13.15 1.93
CA VAL A 24 18.39 14.04 2.56
C VAL A 24 17.06 14.02 1.81
N GLN A 25 17.07 14.08 0.49
CA GLN A 25 15.86 14.03 -0.33
C GLN A 25 15.11 12.70 -0.15
N GLN A 26 15.82 11.57 -0.16
CA GLN A 26 15.22 10.25 0.06
C GLN A 26 14.60 10.11 1.46
N ALA A 27 15.22 10.69 2.49
CA ALA A 27 14.68 10.73 3.83
C ALA A 27 13.41 11.59 3.91
N GLN A 28 13.38 12.75 3.25
CA GLN A 28 12.19 13.60 3.19
C GLN A 28 11.03 12.95 2.44
N GLU A 29 11.31 12.29 1.30
CA GLU A 29 10.30 11.52 0.56
C GLU A 29 9.72 10.40 1.42
N PHE A 30 10.55 9.67 2.17
CA PHE A 30 10.08 8.65 3.10
C PHE A 30 9.16 9.23 4.18
N ILE A 31 9.55 10.32 4.84
CA ILE A 31 8.71 10.98 5.86
C ILE A 31 7.38 11.44 5.26
N HIS A 32 7.42 12.02 4.06
CA HIS A 32 6.22 12.47 3.36
C HIS A 32 5.29 11.28 3.07
N SER A 33 5.82 10.19 2.53
CA SER A 33 5.05 8.95 2.29
C SER A 33 4.45 8.39 3.58
N GLU A 34 5.21 8.32 4.68
CA GLU A 34 4.69 7.86 5.99
C GLU A 34 3.51 8.70 6.46
N SER A 35 3.62 10.03 6.37
CA SER A 35 2.53 10.93 6.73
C SER A 35 1.29 10.74 5.86
N GLY A 36 1.51 10.52 4.56
CA GLY A 36 0.44 10.25 3.59
C GLY A 36 -0.24 8.92 3.84
N LEU A 37 0.52 7.87 4.14
CA LEU A 37 0.01 6.53 4.44
C LEU A 37 -0.86 6.54 5.71
N ALA A 38 -0.37 7.21 6.76
CA ALA A 38 -1.14 7.36 7.99
C ALA A 38 -2.45 8.14 7.76
N ALA A 39 -2.45 9.17 6.90
CA ALA A 39 -3.65 9.91 6.55
C ALA A 39 -4.61 9.08 5.69
N ALA A 40 -4.09 8.37 4.68
CA ALA A 40 -4.88 7.51 3.81
C ALA A 40 -5.57 6.39 4.60
N GLN A 41 -4.84 5.71 5.50
CA GLN A 41 -5.42 4.68 6.37
C GLN A 41 -6.53 5.23 7.30
N ARG A 42 -6.35 6.44 7.83
CA ARG A 42 -7.37 7.10 8.67
C ARG A 42 -8.61 7.49 7.87
N ASN A 43 -8.43 7.89 6.62
CA ASN A 43 -9.51 8.38 5.76
C ASN A 43 -10.17 7.26 4.94
N ALA A 44 -9.61 6.06 4.91
CA ALA A 44 -10.16 4.89 4.23
C ALA A 44 -11.30 4.24 5.06
N ALA A 45 -12.19 5.06 5.60
CA ALA A 45 -13.34 4.66 6.39
C ALA A 45 -14.58 5.43 5.94
N VAL A 46 -15.71 4.74 5.85
CA VAL A 46 -17.00 5.37 5.54
C VAL A 46 -18.09 4.82 6.44
N ASP A 47 -18.99 5.70 6.89
CA ASP A 47 -20.19 5.30 7.58
C ASP A 47 -21.30 4.97 6.56
N CYS A 48 -22.05 3.91 6.84
CA CYS A 48 -23.23 3.49 6.08
C CYS A 48 -24.46 3.52 7.00
N ASN A 49 -25.64 3.73 6.42
CA ASN A 49 -26.92 3.60 7.12
C ASN A 49 -27.56 2.23 6.83
N PRO A 50 -28.55 1.77 7.62
CA PRO A 50 -29.18 0.46 7.40
C PRO A 50 -29.68 0.24 5.96
N ALA A 51 -30.18 1.29 5.31
CA ALA A 51 -30.80 1.18 3.99
C ALA A 51 -29.79 0.89 2.87
N ASN A 52 -28.52 1.28 3.04
CA ASN A 52 -27.50 1.14 2.01
C ASN A 52 -26.27 0.34 2.44
N CYS A 53 -26.17 -0.08 3.71
CA CYS A 53 -24.93 -0.68 4.21
C CYS A 53 -24.58 -2.03 3.59
N ASP A 54 -25.56 -2.88 3.28
CA ASP A 54 -25.27 -4.16 2.64
C ASP A 54 -24.77 -3.98 1.20
N ALA A 55 -25.31 -2.99 0.49
CA ALA A 55 -24.83 -2.61 -0.84
C ALA A 55 -23.41 -2.03 -0.76
N ALA A 56 -23.16 -1.12 0.19
CA ALA A 56 -21.82 -0.58 0.43
C ALA A 56 -20.81 -1.69 0.77
N TRP A 57 -21.19 -2.67 1.59
CA TRP A 57 -20.33 -3.80 1.95
C TRP A 57 -20.01 -4.72 0.78
N ALA A 58 -21.00 -5.01 -0.08
CA ALA A 58 -20.77 -5.76 -1.31
C ALA A 58 -19.82 -5.01 -2.27
N LEU A 59 -19.93 -3.68 -2.34
CA LEU A 59 -19.05 -2.83 -3.12
C LEU A 59 -17.64 -2.76 -2.53
N THR A 60 -17.48 -2.74 -1.20
CA THR A 60 -16.17 -2.87 -0.53
C THR A 60 -15.47 -4.16 -0.94
N LYS A 61 -16.20 -5.28 -0.97
CA LYS A 61 -15.64 -6.56 -1.45
C LYS A 61 -15.17 -6.45 -2.90
N ARG A 62 -15.99 -5.88 -3.79
CA ARG A 62 -15.61 -5.67 -5.19
C ARG A 62 -14.37 -4.79 -5.31
N TYR A 63 -14.31 -3.70 -4.57
CA TYR A 63 -13.16 -2.79 -4.53
C TYR A 63 -11.87 -3.53 -4.13
N ILE A 64 -11.94 -4.35 -3.07
CA ILE A 64 -10.81 -5.18 -2.64
C ILE A 64 -10.37 -6.16 -3.74
N GLN A 65 -11.32 -6.80 -4.44
CA GLN A 65 -11.02 -7.73 -5.53
C GLN A 65 -10.36 -7.05 -6.74
N GLU A 66 -10.72 -5.81 -7.03
CA GLU A 66 -10.16 -5.03 -8.14
C GLU A 66 -8.75 -4.49 -7.85
N HIS A 67 -8.43 -4.28 -6.57
CA HIS A 67 -7.20 -3.59 -6.16
C HIS A 67 -6.16 -4.46 -5.45
N SER A 68 -6.53 -5.64 -4.94
CA SER A 68 -5.58 -6.55 -4.28
C SER A 68 -4.80 -7.38 -5.30
N ASP A 69 -3.50 -7.54 -5.07
CA ASP A 69 -2.65 -8.50 -5.77
C ASP A 69 -2.96 -9.96 -5.36
N THR A 70 -3.68 -10.16 -4.24
CA THR A 70 -4.02 -11.47 -3.68
C THR A 70 -5.52 -11.72 -3.66
N PRO A 71 -5.97 -12.99 -3.76
CA PRO A 71 -7.39 -13.31 -3.77
C PRO A 71 -8.05 -13.09 -2.41
N VAL A 72 -9.35 -12.77 -2.42
CA VAL A 72 -10.20 -12.77 -1.22
C VAL A 72 -10.35 -14.20 -0.70
N THR A 73 -10.02 -14.43 0.57
CA THR A 73 -10.10 -15.74 1.24
C THR A 73 -11.28 -15.83 2.20
N ARG A 74 -11.77 -14.69 2.70
CA ARG A 74 -12.96 -14.59 3.54
C ARG A 74 -13.76 -13.35 3.18
N ALA A 75 -15.08 -13.48 3.14
CA ALA A 75 -15.99 -12.35 3.02
C ALA A 75 -17.30 -12.74 3.72
N ASP A 76 -17.49 -12.22 4.94
CA ASP A 76 -18.69 -12.44 5.73
C ASP A 76 -19.31 -11.11 6.17
N ALA A 77 -20.22 -11.14 7.15
CA ALA A 77 -20.94 -9.96 7.59
C ALA A 77 -20.07 -8.89 8.27
N VAL A 78 -18.86 -9.23 8.74
CA VAL A 78 -18.02 -8.33 9.56
C VAL A 78 -16.61 -8.15 9.03
N ALA A 79 -16.11 -9.07 8.18
CA ALA A 79 -14.77 -9.00 7.64
C ALA A 79 -14.69 -9.43 6.17
N ILE A 80 -13.80 -8.77 5.42
CA ILE A 80 -13.30 -9.20 4.12
C ILE A 80 -11.79 -9.31 4.24
N ASP A 81 -11.27 -10.52 4.10
CA ASP A 81 -9.84 -10.82 4.19
C ASP A 81 -9.33 -11.32 2.84
N THR A 82 -8.10 -10.94 2.51
CA THR A 82 -7.34 -11.46 1.37
C THR A 82 -6.21 -12.35 1.85
N GLU A 83 -5.70 -13.20 0.95
CA GLU A 83 -4.50 -13.98 1.23
C GLU A 83 -3.32 -13.03 1.55
N VAL A 84 -2.49 -13.46 2.51
CA VAL A 84 -1.28 -12.72 2.89
C VAL A 84 -0.30 -12.72 1.71
N PRO A 85 0.21 -11.56 1.28
CA PRO A 85 1.10 -11.48 0.13
C PRO A 85 2.40 -12.24 0.38
N SER A 86 2.64 -13.28 -0.43
CA SER A 86 3.83 -14.13 -0.34
C SER A 86 5.06 -13.50 -1.03
N GLY A 87 4.85 -12.67 -2.05
CA GLY A 87 5.91 -11.98 -2.81
C GLY A 87 6.09 -10.51 -2.46
N SER A 88 7.32 -10.00 -2.57
CA SER A 88 7.65 -8.58 -2.35
C SER A 88 6.90 -7.64 -3.32
N GLY A 89 6.53 -6.46 -2.86
CA GLY A 89 5.79 -5.45 -3.65
C GLY A 89 4.32 -5.77 -3.87
N LYS A 90 3.83 -6.94 -3.42
CA LYS A 90 2.43 -7.34 -3.53
C LYS A 90 1.59 -6.70 -2.43
N ALA A 91 0.61 -5.89 -2.84
CA ALA A 91 -0.33 -5.23 -1.94
C ALA A 91 -1.61 -6.06 -1.80
N ALA A 92 -2.03 -6.30 -0.57
CA ALA A 92 -3.26 -7.00 -0.25
C ALA A 92 -4.13 -6.09 0.62
N PHE A 93 -5.42 -6.03 0.32
CA PHE A 93 -6.36 -5.20 1.05
C PHE A 93 -7.38 -6.05 1.81
N SER A 94 -7.82 -5.56 2.95
CA SER A 94 -8.87 -6.16 3.77
C SER A 94 -9.82 -5.08 4.25
N ALA A 95 -10.99 -5.47 4.74
CA ALA A 95 -11.90 -4.52 5.35
C ALA A 95 -12.65 -5.11 6.55
N THR A 96 -13.06 -4.23 7.44
CA THR A 96 -13.96 -4.55 8.56
C THR A 96 -15.25 -3.75 8.45
N ARG A 97 -16.36 -4.37 8.86
CA ARG A 97 -17.64 -3.72 9.09
C ARG A 97 -17.93 -3.73 10.59
N VAL A 98 -17.88 -2.56 11.21
CA VAL A 98 -18.08 -2.39 12.66
C VAL A 98 -19.40 -1.66 12.90
N ALA A 99 -20.29 -2.24 13.71
CA ALA A 99 -21.58 -1.63 14.02
C ALA A 99 -21.42 -0.24 14.66
N LYS A 100 -22.22 0.73 14.21
CA LYS A 100 -22.21 2.12 14.70
C LYS A 100 -23.64 2.69 14.66
N GLY A 101 -24.26 2.80 15.84
CA GLY A 101 -25.67 3.15 15.93
C GLY A 101 -26.54 2.12 15.21
N ALA A 102 -27.44 2.58 14.33
CA ALA A 102 -28.22 1.69 13.46
C ALA A 102 -27.42 1.18 12.23
N GLY A 103 -26.33 1.86 11.88
CA GLY A 103 -25.51 1.56 10.71
C GLY A 103 -24.21 0.85 11.06
N ALA A 104 -23.19 1.07 10.25
CA ALA A 104 -21.84 0.58 10.48
C ALA A 104 -20.78 1.53 9.92
N THR A 105 -19.54 1.37 10.38
CA THR A 105 -18.35 1.93 9.74
C THR A 105 -17.67 0.83 8.96
N LEU A 106 -17.40 1.09 7.68
CA LEU A 106 -16.63 0.23 6.79
C LEU A 106 -15.23 0.79 6.65
N THR A 107 -14.22 0.05 7.12
CA THR A 107 -12.82 0.51 7.09
C THR A 107 -11.98 -0.41 6.22
N LEU A 108 -11.21 0.17 5.30
CA LEU A 108 -10.27 -0.52 4.44
C LEU A 108 -8.85 -0.48 5.05
N PHE A 109 -8.16 -1.60 4.99
CA PHE A 109 -6.78 -1.76 5.46
C PHE A 109 -5.89 -2.28 4.34
N ALA A 110 -4.60 -2.03 4.45
CA ALA A 110 -3.61 -2.47 3.50
C ALA A 110 -2.44 -3.16 4.19
N GLN A 111 -1.90 -4.18 3.52
CA GLN A 111 -0.62 -4.79 3.84
C GLN A 111 0.18 -4.93 2.54
N CYS A 112 1.50 -4.72 2.62
CA CYS A 112 2.37 -4.89 1.47
C CYS A 112 3.70 -5.53 1.89
N ARG A 113 4.03 -6.67 1.27
CA ARG A 113 5.24 -7.44 1.61
C ARG A 113 6.48 -6.70 1.09
N GLY A 114 7.52 -6.60 1.93
CA GLY A 114 8.76 -5.91 1.56
C GLY A 114 8.71 -4.38 1.68
N MET A 115 7.59 -3.82 2.14
CA MET A 115 7.45 -2.39 2.40
C MET A 115 8.34 -1.93 3.56
N TYR A 116 8.35 -2.68 4.66
CA TYR A 116 9.15 -2.42 5.84
C TYR A 116 10.07 -3.60 6.16
N LYS A 117 11.25 -3.28 6.71
CA LYS A 117 12.15 -4.23 7.37
C LYS A 117 11.75 -4.39 8.85
N PRO A 118 12.45 -5.22 9.65
CA PRO A 118 12.41 -5.09 11.09
C PRO A 118 12.61 -3.63 11.54
N ASP A 119 12.03 -3.27 12.68
CA ASP A 119 12.10 -1.92 13.28
C ASP A 119 11.45 -0.79 12.44
N ASN A 120 10.58 -1.13 11.49
CA ASN A 120 9.87 -0.18 10.60
C ASN A 120 10.79 0.61 9.68
N GLU A 121 12.01 0.14 9.42
CA GLU A 121 12.87 0.77 8.42
C GLU A 121 12.33 0.58 7.00
N LYS A 122 12.66 1.51 6.12
CA LYS A 122 12.32 1.46 4.70
C LYS A 122 12.80 0.16 4.05
N GLY A 123 11.85 -0.65 3.57
CA GLY A 123 12.11 -1.85 2.78
C GLY A 123 12.43 -1.54 1.31
N SER A 124 12.86 -2.58 0.58
CA SER A 124 13.21 -2.48 -0.85
C SER A 124 12.05 -2.01 -1.71
N ASP A 125 10.83 -2.43 -1.38
CA ASP A 125 9.63 -2.20 -2.18
C ASP A 125 8.77 -1.08 -1.59
N TYR A 126 9.33 -0.30 -0.66
CA TYR A 126 8.59 0.75 0.05
C TYR A 126 7.89 1.70 -0.91
N ASN A 127 8.59 2.22 -1.92
CA ASN A 127 8.02 3.21 -2.83
C ASN A 127 6.87 2.62 -3.66
N GLU A 128 7.05 1.40 -4.19
CA GLU A 128 6.01 0.69 -4.95
C GLU A 128 4.78 0.41 -4.06
N CYS A 129 5.00 -0.13 -2.86
CA CYS A 129 3.95 -0.39 -1.88
C CYS A 129 3.22 0.90 -1.49
N ALA A 130 3.95 1.97 -1.17
CA ALA A 130 3.38 3.23 -0.76
C ALA A 130 2.48 3.82 -1.86
N GLU A 131 2.93 3.81 -3.11
CA GLU A 131 2.13 4.27 -4.24
C GLU A 131 0.82 3.49 -4.38
N LYS A 132 0.87 2.15 -4.36
CA LYS A 132 -0.32 1.29 -4.46
C LYS A 132 -1.30 1.53 -3.31
N ILE A 133 -0.79 1.61 -2.08
CA ILE A 133 -1.60 1.83 -0.88
C ILE A 133 -2.26 3.21 -0.93
N LEU A 134 -1.49 4.26 -1.18
CA LEU A 134 -1.99 5.63 -1.24
C LEU A 134 -3.07 5.78 -2.31
N LYS A 135 -2.83 5.26 -3.52
CA LYS A 135 -3.81 5.31 -4.62
C LYS A 135 -5.12 4.60 -4.24
N THR A 136 -5.02 3.42 -3.66
CA THR A 136 -6.19 2.58 -3.34
C THR A 136 -6.97 3.13 -2.13
N GLN A 137 -6.29 3.45 -1.03
CA GLN A 137 -6.96 3.95 0.17
C GLN A 137 -7.61 5.32 -0.04
N ASN A 138 -6.97 6.23 -0.78
CA ASN A 138 -7.56 7.54 -1.09
C ASN A 138 -8.72 7.44 -2.09
N GLY A 139 -8.79 6.37 -2.91
CA GLY A 139 -9.86 6.16 -3.88
C GLY A 139 -11.12 5.50 -3.28
N TYR A 140 -10.99 4.83 -2.13
CA TYR A 140 -12.04 3.96 -1.57
C TYR A 140 -13.36 4.67 -1.30
N VAL A 141 -13.33 5.80 -0.58
CA VAL A 141 -14.55 6.53 -0.21
C VAL A 141 -15.23 7.11 -1.45
N ALA A 142 -14.45 7.66 -2.38
CA ALA A 142 -14.98 8.19 -3.64
C ALA A 142 -15.65 7.10 -4.47
N PHE A 143 -15.05 5.90 -4.52
CA PHE A 143 -15.65 4.75 -5.19
C PHE A 143 -16.99 4.36 -4.59
N LEU A 144 -17.11 4.30 -3.27
CA LEU A 144 -18.38 3.95 -2.62
C LEU A 144 -19.44 5.02 -2.86
N ASN A 145 -19.12 6.30 -2.67
CA ASN A 145 -20.05 7.40 -2.91
C ASN A 145 -20.57 7.46 -4.35
N ALA A 146 -19.75 7.03 -5.33
CA ALA A 146 -20.16 6.98 -6.73
C ALA A 146 -21.07 5.80 -7.08
N HIS A 147 -21.11 4.74 -6.25
CA HIS A 147 -21.79 3.48 -6.59
C HIS A 147 -22.89 3.06 -5.60
N VAL A 148 -22.95 3.66 -4.41
CA VAL A 148 -24.00 3.41 -3.43
C VAL A 148 -25.11 4.45 -3.59
N PRO A 149 -26.34 4.04 -3.94
CA PRO A 149 -27.46 4.98 -4.00
C PRO A 149 -27.77 5.59 -2.63
N GLY A 150 -27.91 6.92 -2.57
CA GLY A 150 -28.33 7.64 -1.36
C GLY A 150 -27.28 7.69 -0.24
N GLN A 151 -25.99 7.64 -0.60
CA GLN A 151 -24.87 7.88 0.30
C GLN A 151 -24.56 9.38 0.45
#